data_AF-A0A1K0FVV9-F1
#
_entry.id   AF-A0A1K0FVV9-F1
#
_cell.length_a   1.000
_cell.length_b   1.000
_cell.length_c   1.000
_cell.angle_alpha   90.00
_cell.angle_beta   90.00
_cell.angle_gamma   90.00
#
_symmetry.space_group_name_H-M   'P 1'
#
loop_
_entity.id
_entity.type
_entity.pdbx_description
1 polymer ?
#
loop_
_entity_poly.entity_id
_entity_poly.type
_entity_poly.pdbx_seq_one_letter_code
_entity_poly.pdbx_strand_id
1 'polypeptide(L)'
;MVDIDEERSTKLFLLFLDGHTKKWAEAQPNNIKNSWKALKPAFLAHFQLDKTSIESPQAHYNAYFDHLKPQIAFLRHHQEWDKWLCHLLELLMDVPSKMVMQWGLAHTAWTSLPSELQAVIPQLKRGIIEFINTCKSIPWSTYERILDEHDHHEEVVQEI
;
A
#
# COMPACT_ATOMS: atom_id res chain seq x y z
N MET A 1 9.81 -38.55 0.94
CA MET A 1 8.65 -37.89 0.31
C MET A 1 9.12 -36.49 -0.03
N VAL A 2 9.49 -36.25 -1.30
CA VAL A 2 9.97 -34.93 -1.73
C VAL A 2 8.77 -34.01 -1.68
N ASP A 3 8.87 -32.93 -0.92
CA ASP A 3 7.86 -31.85 -0.89
C ASP A 3 7.71 -31.33 -2.32
N ILE A 4 6.63 -31.72 -3.00
CA ILE A 4 6.31 -31.28 -4.37
C ILE A 4 6.29 -29.74 -4.45
N ASP A 5 6.07 -29.08 -3.31
CA ASP A 5 6.09 -27.63 -3.14
C ASP A 5 7.51 -27.03 -3.19
N GLU A 6 8.55 -27.74 -2.74
CA GLU A 6 9.92 -27.21 -2.65
C GLU A 6 10.60 -27.10 -4.03
N GLU A 7 10.50 -28.15 -4.84
CA GLU A 7 11.05 -28.17 -6.20
C GLU A 7 10.30 -27.19 -7.11
N ARG A 8 8.96 -27.14 -6.98
CA ARG A 8 8.11 -26.23 -7.76
C ARG A 8 8.38 -24.77 -7.39
N SER A 9 8.48 -24.45 -6.11
CA SER A 9 8.81 -23.10 -5.63
C SER A 9 10.17 -22.64 -6.15
N THR A 10 11.18 -23.52 -6.12
CA THR A 10 12.52 -23.24 -6.64
C THR A 10 12.50 -22.90 -8.13
N LYS A 11 11.84 -23.76 -8.93
CA LYS A 11 11.74 -23.56 -10.39
C LYS A 11 11.00 -22.28 -10.74
N LEU A 12 9.85 -22.03 -10.10
CA LEU A 12 9.07 -20.81 -10.34
C LEU A 12 9.87 -19.57 -9.97
N PHE A 13 10.50 -19.55 -8.79
CA PHE A 13 11.29 -18.41 -8.36
C PHE A 13 12.41 -18.07 -9.35
N LEU A 14 13.18 -19.08 -9.80
CA LEU A 14 14.25 -18.88 -10.78
C LEU A 14 13.77 -18.36 -12.14
N LEU A 15 12.53 -18.67 -12.54
CA LEU A 15 11.93 -18.16 -13.78
C LEU A 15 11.58 -16.67 -13.71
N PHE A 16 11.30 -16.13 -12.51
CA PHE A 16 10.99 -14.72 -12.30
C PHE A 16 12.24 -13.83 -12.18
N LEU A 17 13.43 -14.42 -12.04
CA LEU A 17 14.66 -13.64 -11.92
C LEU A 17 15.13 -13.11 -13.27
N ASP A 18 15.53 -11.85 -13.29
CA ASP A 18 16.09 -11.16 -14.44
C ASP A 18 17.40 -10.44 -14.11
N GLY A 19 18.11 -10.01 -15.16
CA GLY A 19 19.30 -9.16 -15.06
C GLY A 19 20.30 -9.61 -13.99
N HIS A 20 20.47 -8.77 -12.97
CA HIS A 20 21.42 -8.99 -11.88
C HIS A 20 21.00 -10.16 -10.96
N THR A 21 19.70 -10.33 -10.71
CA THR A 21 19.19 -11.39 -9.82
C THR A 21 19.36 -12.78 -10.43
N LYS A 22 19.17 -12.89 -11.75
CA LYS A 22 19.40 -14.13 -12.49
C LYS A 22 20.87 -14.55 -12.46
N LYS A 23 21.79 -13.61 -12.75
CA LYS A 23 23.24 -13.86 -12.71
C LYS A 23 23.70 -14.32 -11.33
N TRP A 24 23.17 -13.69 -10.27
CA TRP A 24 23.44 -14.12 -8.90
C TRP A 24 22.99 -15.56 -8.66
N ALA A 25 21.76 -15.92 -9.06
CA ALA A 25 21.21 -17.26 -8.86
C ALA A 25 21.95 -18.34 -9.67
N GLU A 26 22.46 -17.99 -10.86
CA GLU A 26 23.29 -18.88 -11.68
C GLU A 26 24.66 -19.14 -11.05
N ALA A 27 25.22 -18.16 -10.32
CA ALA A 27 26.48 -18.29 -9.61
C ALA A 27 26.37 -19.07 -8.28
N GLN A 28 25.16 -19.39 -7.83
CA GLN A 28 24.96 -20.15 -6.59
C GLN A 28 25.33 -21.64 -6.75
N PRO A 29 25.98 -22.24 -5.74
CA PRO A 29 26.18 -23.68 -5.66
C PRO A 29 24.88 -24.49 -5.84
N ASN A 30 24.98 -25.68 -6.44
CA ASN A 30 23.80 -26.53 -6.73
C ASN A 30 22.98 -26.89 -5.48
N ASN A 31 23.60 -27.01 -4.32
CA ASN A 31 22.91 -27.26 -3.05
C ASN A 31 22.08 -26.05 -2.57
N ILE A 32 22.41 -24.83 -3.02
CA ILE A 32 21.63 -23.61 -2.76
C ILE A 32 20.60 -23.41 -3.87
N LYS A 33 21.03 -23.46 -5.14
CA LYS A 33 20.18 -23.21 -6.31
C LYS A 33 19.00 -24.18 -6.45
N ASN A 34 19.13 -25.43 -5.99
CA ASN A 34 18.14 -26.48 -6.19
C ASN A 34 17.26 -26.76 -4.96
N SER A 35 17.40 -25.99 -3.87
CA SER A 35 16.55 -26.14 -2.68
C SER A 35 15.95 -24.78 -2.31
N TRP A 36 14.62 -24.68 -2.33
CA TRP A 36 13.94 -23.44 -1.95
C TRP A 36 14.28 -23.02 -0.52
N LYS A 37 14.44 -23.99 0.39
CA LYS A 37 14.82 -23.75 1.79
C LYS A 37 16.18 -23.09 1.93
N ALA A 38 17.12 -23.34 1.00
CA ALA A 38 18.42 -22.70 0.96
C ALA A 38 18.45 -21.44 0.07
N LEU A 39 17.80 -21.49 -1.09
CA LEU A 39 17.77 -20.43 -2.08
C LEU A 39 17.10 -19.16 -1.55
N LYS A 40 15.94 -19.30 -0.89
CA LYS A 40 15.17 -18.17 -0.37
C LYS A 40 15.97 -17.34 0.65
N PRO A 41 16.50 -17.91 1.76
CA PRO A 41 17.27 -17.12 2.72
C PRO A 41 18.57 -16.58 2.11
N ALA A 42 19.25 -17.33 1.23
CA ALA A 42 20.46 -16.84 0.56
C ALA A 42 20.18 -15.62 -0.33
N PHE A 43 19.05 -15.64 -1.05
CA PHE A 43 18.60 -14.52 -1.86
C PHE A 43 18.27 -13.30 -0.99
N LEU A 44 17.50 -13.51 0.08
CA LEU A 44 17.11 -12.42 0.99
C LEU A 44 18.35 -11.77 1.64
N ALA A 45 19.30 -12.58 2.12
CA ALA A 45 20.53 -12.08 2.71
C ALA A 45 21.40 -11.32 1.70
N HIS A 46 21.55 -11.84 0.48
CA HIS A 46 22.40 -11.19 -0.54
C HIS A 46 21.86 -9.84 -1.00
N PHE A 47 20.55 -9.74 -1.19
CA PHE A 47 19.89 -8.50 -1.61
C PHE A 47 19.51 -7.59 -0.43
N GLN A 48 19.97 -7.91 0.78
CA GLN A 48 19.61 -7.18 2.01
C GLN A 48 18.09 -7.02 2.18
N LEU A 49 17.33 -7.97 1.64
CA LEU A 49 15.89 -8.13 1.90
C LEU A 49 15.66 -8.88 3.22
N ASP A 50 16.71 -8.99 4.03
CA ASP A 50 16.65 -9.67 5.30
C ASP A 50 15.65 -8.93 6.19
N LYS A 51 14.74 -9.72 6.75
CA LYS A 51 13.62 -9.27 7.58
C LYS A 51 14.04 -8.55 8.87
N THR A 52 15.32 -8.34 9.10
CA THR A 52 15.85 -7.52 10.19
C THR A 52 15.62 -6.03 9.95
N SER A 53 15.33 -5.62 8.72
CA SER A 53 14.70 -4.33 8.40
C SER A 53 13.19 -4.48 8.19
N ILE A 54 12.52 -5.41 8.88
CA ILE A 54 11.10 -5.21 9.14
C ILE A 54 11.07 -4.02 10.10
N GLU A 55 10.83 -2.83 9.56
CA GLU A 55 10.28 -1.74 10.35
C GLU A 55 9.21 -2.36 11.26
N SER A 56 9.40 -2.23 12.58
CA SER A 56 8.49 -2.80 13.57
C SER A 56 7.05 -2.63 13.09
N PRO A 57 6.15 -3.61 13.25
CA PRO A 57 4.73 -3.41 12.92
C PRO A 57 4.19 -2.09 13.46
N GLN A 58 4.71 -1.63 14.61
CA GLN A 58 4.41 -0.31 15.18
C GLN A 58 4.89 0.87 14.30
N ALA A 59 6.09 0.82 13.73
CA ALA A 59 6.59 1.88 12.85
C ALA A 59 5.73 1.99 11.58
N HIS A 60 5.33 0.87 11.00
CA HIS A 60 4.39 0.84 9.88
C HIS A 60 3.01 1.41 10.26
N TYR A 61 2.46 1.06 11.43
CA TYR A 61 1.21 1.66 11.89
C TYR A 61 1.36 3.17 12.13
N ASN A 62 2.48 3.61 12.72
CA ASN A 62 2.72 5.04 12.91
C ASN A 62 2.77 5.76 11.56
N ALA A 63 3.51 5.23 10.58
CA ALA A 63 3.56 5.77 9.22
C ALA A 63 2.16 5.83 8.58
N TYR A 64 1.35 4.78 8.76
CA TYR A 64 -0.04 4.75 8.31
C TYR A 64 -0.87 5.88 8.94
N PHE A 65 -0.90 5.99 10.27
CA PHE A 65 -1.69 7.01 10.96
C PHE A 65 -1.16 8.44 10.70
N ASP A 66 0.15 8.61 10.52
CA ASP A 66 0.73 9.90 10.14
C ASP A 66 0.33 10.32 8.72
N HIS A 67 0.13 9.36 7.82
CA HIS A 67 -0.35 9.58 6.45
C HIS A 67 -1.86 9.91 6.37
N LEU A 68 -2.65 9.55 7.39
CA LEU A 68 -4.10 9.83 7.49
C LEU A 68 -4.40 11.29 7.85
N LYS A 69 -3.86 12.23 7.07
CA LYS A 69 -4.11 13.67 7.18
C LYS A 69 -4.36 14.29 5.79
N PRO A 70 -5.28 13.74 4.97
CA PRO A 70 -5.59 14.33 3.69
C PRO A 70 -6.21 15.72 3.88
N GLN A 71 -5.72 16.70 3.14
CA GLN A 71 -6.31 18.03 3.11
C GLN A 71 -7.16 18.19 1.86
N ILE A 72 -8.23 18.98 1.94
CA ILE A 72 -9.08 19.26 0.78
C ILE A 72 -8.29 19.88 -0.38
N ALA A 73 -7.23 20.63 -0.07
CA ALA A 73 -6.31 21.21 -1.04
C ALA A 73 -5.61 20.17 -1.94
N PHE A 74 -5.54 18.90 -1.54
CA PHE A 74 -5.02 17.82 -2.41
C PHE A 74 -5.87 17.65 -3.67
N LEU A 75 -7.16 18.00 -3.62
CA LEU A 75 -8.05 17.96 -4.79
C LEU A 75 -7.70 19.01 -5.85
N ARG A 76 -6.91 20.04 -5.53
CA ARG A 76 -6.41 21.01 -6.53
C ARG A 76 -5.49 20.36 -7.56
N HIS A 77 -4.92 19.21 -7.23
CA HIS A 77 -4.00 18.47 -8.07
C HIS A 77 -4.35 16.98 -8.07
N HIS A 78 -4.97 16.50 -9.15
CA HIS A 78 -5.30 15.07 -9.33
C HIS A 78 -4.15 14.13 -8.98
N GLN A 79 -2.93 14.50 -9.34
CA GLN A 79 -1.74 13.71 -9.05
C GLN A 79 -1.46 13.59 -7.54
N GLU A 80 -1.75 14.60 -6.74
CA GLU A 80 -1.52 14.57 -5.29
C GLU A 80 -2.56 13.68 -4.60
N TRP A 81 -3.82 13.72 -5.04
CA TRP A 81 -4.85 12.79 -4.58
C TRP A 81 -4.49 11.34 -4.90
N ASP A 82 -4.06 11.07 -6.13
CA ASP A 82 -3.63 9.73 -6.53
C ASP A 82 -2.39 9.25 -5.78
N LYS A 83 -1.39 10.12 -5.60
CA LYS A 83 -0.19 9.81 -4.81
C LYS A 83 -0.56 9.45 -3.38
N TRP A 84 -1.48 10.20 -2.77
CA TRP A 84 -1.96 9.91 -1.42
C TRP A 84 -2.62 8.53 -1.34
N LEU A 85 -3.51 8.19 -2.29
CA LEU A 85 -4.16 6.88 -2.36
C LEU A 85 -3.17 5.73 -2.62
N CYS A 86 -2.18 5.94 -3.49
CA CYS A 86 -1.15 4.95 -3.77
C CYS A 86 -0.25 4.71 -2.55
N HIS A 87 0.18 5.78 -1.88
CA HIS A 87 1.01 5.65 -0.68
C HIS A 87 0.25 4.98 0.48
N LEU A 88 -1.06 5.25 0.60
CA LEU A 88 -1.93 4.55 1.54
C LEU A 88 -1.96 3.03 1.27
N LEU A 89 -1.97 2.62 0.00
CA LEU A 89 -1.92 1.20 -0.39
C LEU A 89 -0.57 0.57 -0.05
N GLU A 90 0.53 1.26 -0.36
CA GLU A 90 1.90 0.80 -0.08
C GLU A 90 2.11 0.49 1.40
N LEU A 91 1.75 1.43 2.27
CA LEU A 91 1.85 1.28 3.73
C LEU A 91 1.09 0.08 4.29
N LEU A 92 0.15 -0.49 3.53
CA LEU A 92 -0.70 -1.60 3.96
C LEU A 92 -0.30 -2.94 3.37
N MET A 93 0.40 -2.95 2.23
CA MET A 93 1.01 -4.15 1.67
C MET A 93 2.11 -4.70 2.61
N ASP A 94 2.72 -3.84 3.41
CA ASP A 94 3.78 -4.18 4.36
C ASP A 94 3.27 -4.60 5.76
N VAL A 95 1.96 -4.49 6.03
CA VAL A 95 1.37 -4.89 7.33
C VAL A 95 0.98 -6.36 7.32
N PRO A 96 1.54 -7.21 8.21
CA PRO A 96 1.13 -8.60 8.33
C PRO A 96 -0.35 -8.69 8.72
N SER A 97 -1.15 -9.31 7.85
CA SER A 97 -2.63 -9.40 7.92
C SER A 97 -3.22 -10.01 9.20
N LYS A 98 -2.39 -10.41 10.18
CA LYS A 98 -2.78 -11.16 11.37
C LYS A 98 -3.18 -10.30 12.57
N MET A 99 -2.81 -9.02 12.63
CA MET A 99 -3.04 -8.21 13.84
C MET A 99 -4.11 -7.12 13.72
N VAL A 100 -4.50 -6.69 12.53
CA VAL A 100 -5.54 -5.65 12.38
C VAL A 100 -6.62 -6.07 11.40
N MET A 101 -7.87 -5.93 11.85
CA MET A 101 -9.05 -6.13 11.02
C MET A 101 -9.03 -5.05 9.93
N GLN A 102 -8.86 -5.47 8.67
CA GLN A 102 -8.75 -4.58 7.50
C GLN A 102 -9.89 -3.54 7.40
N TRP A 103 -11.07 -3.86 7.96
CA TRP A 103 -12.16 -2.93 8.11
C TRP A 103 -11.87 -1.77 9.07
N GLY A 104 -11.19 -2.02 10.19
CA GLY A 104 -10.79 -0.97 11.13
C GLY A 104 -9.88 0.06 10.48
N LEU A 105 -8.92 -0.37 9.67
CA LEU A 105 -8.04 0.54 8.92
C LEU A 105 -8.82 1.35 7.90
N ALA A 106 -9.70 0.71 7.11
CA ALA A 106 -10.56 1.41 6.17
C ALA A 106 -11.47 2.43 6.86
N HIS A 107 -12.01 2.08 8.03
CA HIS A 107 -12.81 3.01 8.81
C HIS A 107 -11.99 4.21 9.29
N THR A 108 -10.79 4.00 9.82
CA THR A 108 -9.90 5.09 10.23
C THR A 108 -9.53 6.00 9.06
N ALA A 109 -9.19 5.42 7.90
CA ALA A 109 -8.89 6.19 6.70
C ALA A 109 -10.09 7.05 6.29
N TRP A 110 -11.30 6.48 6.29
CA TRP A 110 -12.52 7.22 5.99
C TRP A 110 -12.78 8.35 7.00
N THR A 111 -12.63 8.10 8.31
CA THR A 111 -12.83 9.16 9.34
C THR A 111 -11.79 10.27 9.29
N SER A 112 -10.63 10.02 8.67
CA SER A 112 -9.58 11.05 8.51
C SER A 112 -9.83 12.00 7.35
N LEU A 113 -10.77 11.68 6.46
CA LEU A 113 -11.13 12.54 5.35
C LEU A 113 -11.75 13.86 5.85
N PRO A 114 -11.50 14.97 5.16
CA PRO A 114 -12.34 16.17 5.28
C PRO A 114 -13.83 15.85 5.17
N SER A 115 -14.68 16.60 5.88
CA SER A 115 -16.13 16.36 5.95
C SER A 115 -16.81 16.34 4.57
N GLU A 116 -16.33 17.17 3.66
CA GLU A 116 -16.81 17.29 2.29
C GLU A 116 -16.55 16.00 1.50
N LEU A 117 -15.38 15.39 1.72
CA LEU A 117 -15.02 14.10 1.14
C LEU A 117 -15.80 12.95 1.77
N GLN A 118 -16.06 13.00 3.08
CA GLN A 118 -16.91 12.00 3.76
C GLN A 118 -18.36 12.02 3.26
N ALA A 119 -18.87 13.17 2.81
CA ALA A 119 -20.23 13.29 2.29
C ALA A 119 -20.41 12.55 0.94
N VAL A 120 -19.34 12.39 0.17
CA VAL A 120 -19.37 11.77 -1.17
C VAL A 120 -18.83 10.34 -1.14
N ILE A 121 -17.79 10.08 -0.35
CA ILE A 121 -17.20 8.75 -0.23
C ILE A 121 -18.00 7.97 0.82
N PRO A 122 -18.70 6.89 0.46
CA PRO A 122 -19.47 6.13 1.42
C PRO A 122 -18.57 5.45 2.45
N GLN A 123 -19.03 5.38 3.70
CA GLN A 123 -18.36 4.57 4.72
C GLN A 123 -18.49 3.09 4.34
N LEU A 124 -17.36 2.43 4.12
CA LEU A 124 -17.33 1.02 3.75
C LEU A 124 -17.22 0.11 4.98
N LYS A 125 -17.92 -1.02 4.93
CA LYS A 125 -17.82 -2.10 5.93
C LYS A 125 -16.78 -3.17 5.58
N ARG A 126 -15.83 -2.83 4.70
CA ARG A 126 -14.87 -3.77 4.11
C ARG A 126 -13.44 -3.22 4.23
N GLY A 127 -12.48 -3.88 3.60
CA GLY A 127 -11.05 -3.56 3.72
C GLY A 127 -10.62 -2.32 2.93
N ILE A 128 -9.40 -1.87 3.21
CA ILE A 128 -8.83 -0.65 2.62
C ILE A 128 -8.74 -0.66 1.09
N ILE A 129 -8.50 -1.82 0.48
CA ILE A 129 -8.43 -1.94 -0.99
C ILE A 129 -9.76 -1.49 -1.61
N GLU A 130 -10.88 -1.84 -1.00
CA GLU A 130 -12.19 -1.42 -1.47
C GLU A 130 -12.40 0.07 -1.26
N PHE A 131 -11.95 0.62 -0.13
CA PHE A 131 -11.93 2.07 0.10
C PHE A 131 -11.17 2.84 -0.98
N ILE A 132 -9.94 2.42 -1.28
CA ILE A 132 -9.13 3.05 -2.33
C ILE A 132 -9.82 2.93 -3.70
N ASN A 133 -10.37 1.76 -4.02
CA ASN A 133 -11.09 1.57 -5.28
C ASN A 133 -12.36 2.43 -5.37
N THR A 134 -13.09 2.60 -4.26
CA THR A 134 -14.24 3.51 -4.20
C THR A 134 -13.81 4.95 -4.45
N CYS A 135 -12.74 5.43 -3.81
CA CYS A 135 -12.19 6.76 -4.10
C CYS A 135 -11.82 6.90 -5.58
N LYS A 136 -11.10 5.93 -6.16
CA LYS A 136 -10.73 5.95 -7.58
C LYS A 136 -11.90 5.85 -8.55
N SER A 137 -13.03 5.29 -8.12
CA SER A 137 -14.23 5.14 -8.95
C SER A 137 -15.07 6.41 -9.04
N ILE A 138 -14.88 7.36 -8.13
CA ILE A 138 -15.63 8.61 -8.13
C ILE A 138 -15.15 9.46 -9.32
N PRO A 139 -16.07 9.95 -10.19
CA PRO A 139 -15.70 10.83 -11.29
C PRO A 139 -14.99 12.09 -10.77
N TRP A 140 -13.89 12.49 -11.41
CA TRP A 140 -13.11 13.66 -10.99
C TRP A 140 -13.93 14.95 -10.88
N SER A 141 -14.92 15.12 -11.76
CA SER A 141 -15.88 16.24 -11.70
C SER A 141 -16.61 16.37 -10.36
N THR A 142 -16.73 15.27 -9.62
CA THR A 142 -17.32 15.27 -8.27
C THR A 142 -16.38 15.91 -7.27
N TYR A 143 -15.08 15.62 -7.38
CA TYR A 143 -14.04 16.22 -6.55
C TYR A 143 -13.84 17.70 -6.87
N GLU A 144 -13.91 18.08 -8.15
CA GLU A 144 -13.89 19.49 -8.57
C GLU A 144 -15.05 20.26 -7.94
N ARG A 145 -16.28 19.72 -7.98
CA ARG A 145 -17.42 20.36 -7.33
C ARG A 145 -17.24 20.53 -5.83
N ILE A 146 -16.71 19.52 -5.14
CA ILE A 146 -16.40 19.60 -3.71
C ILE A 146 -15.40 20.74 -3.44
N LEU A 147 -14.37 20.85 -4.26
CA LEU A 147 -13.36 21.89 -4.13
C LEU A 147 -13.95 23.28 -4.38
N ASP A 148 -14.79 23.43 -5.42
CA ASP A 148 -15.48 24.69 -5.73
C ASP A 148 -16.40 25.13 -4.58
N GLU A 149 -17.17 24.19 -4.01
CA GLU A 149 -18.05 24.44 -2.87
C GLU A 149 -17.26 24.86 -1.62
N HIS A 150 -16.10 24.24 -1.39
CA HIS A 150 -15.20 24.57 -0.29
C HIS A 150 -14.57 25.96 -0.45
N ASP A 151 -13.98 26.24 -1.61
CA ASP A 151 -13.32 27.53 -1.88
C ASP A 151 -14.33 28.69 -1.79
N HIS A 152 -15.57 28.50 -2.29
CA HIS A 152 -16.64 29.50 -2.13
C HIS A 152 -17.02 29.74 -0.66
N HIS A 153 -17.07 28.68 0.15
CA HIS A 153 -17.33 28.80 1.58
C HIS A 153 -16.22 29.56 2.31
N GLU A 154 -14.95 29.32 1.97
CA GLU A 154 -13.82 30.05 2.55
C GLU A 154 -13.83 31.54 2.19
N GLU A 155 -14.15 31.90 0.95
CA GLU A 155 -14.26 33.29 0.51
C GLU A 155 -15.34 34.05 1.30
N VAL A 156 -16.52 33.46 1.46
CA VAL A 156 -17.64 34.08 2.21
C VAL A 156 -17.30 34.27 3.70
N VAL A 157 -16.52 33.37 4.29
CA VAL A 157 -16.08 33.49 5.70
C VAL A 157 -15.03 34.58 5.88
N GLN A 158 -14.18 34.84 4.88
CA GLN A 158 -13.17 35.90 4.95
C GLN A 158 -13.73 37.31 4.75
N GLU A 159 -14.95 37.44 4.22
CA GLU A 159 -15.63 38.72 4.00
C GLU A 159 -16.46 39.22 5.21
N ILE A 160 -16.51 38.46 6.32
CA ILE A 160 -17.26 38.78 7.56
C ILE A 160 -16.32 39.27 8.65
#